data_AF-A0A9D7ZSY2-F1
#
_entry.id   AF-A0A9D7ZSY2-F1
#
_cell.length_a   1.000
_cell.length_b   1.000
_cell.length_c   1.000
_cell.angle_alpha   90.00
_cell.angle_beta   90.00
_cell.angle_gamma   90.00
#
_symmetry.space_group_name_H-M   'P 1'
#
loop_
_entity.id
_entity.type
_entity.pdbx_description
1 polymer ?
#
loop_
_entity_poly.entity_id
_entity_poly.type
_entity_poly.pdbx_seq_one_letter_code
_entity_poly.pdbx_strand_id
1 'polypeptide(L)'
;MFSSFEWMMAMRYLRARRQEGFISVIAWFSLLGIALGVATLIIVMSVMNGFREELLDRILGINGHLSIYGQSEQLSDFDNLADKIRGLQGVTDASPIIEGQVMV
;
A
#
# COMPACT_ATOMS: atom_id res chain seq x y z
N MET A 1 19.52 15.20 -21.60
CA MET A 1 20.38 14.25 -20.85
C MET A 1 21.65 14.99 -20.48
N PHE A 2 22.00 15.04 -19.20
CA PHE A 2 23.21 15.75 -18.77
C PHE A 2 24.46 15.03 -19.28
N SER A 3 25.41 15.78 -19.82
CA SER A 3 26.67 15.24 -20.32
C SER A 3 27.61 14.88 -19.16
N SER A 4 28.55 13.96 -19.39
CA SER A 4 29.58 13.59 -18.40
C SER A 4 30.40 14.81 -17.93
N PHE A 5 30.53 15.83 -18.78
CA PHE A 5 31.20 17.08 -18.46
C PHE A 5 30.42 17.93 -17.45
N GLU A 6 29.09 18.01 -17.57
CA GLU A 6 28.22 18.74 -16.64
C GLU A 6 28.21 18.10 -15.25
N TRP A 7 28.16 16.76 -15.17
CA TRP A 7 28.30 16.04 -13.91
C TRP A 7 29.66 16.26 -13.25
N MET A 8 30.74 16.25 -14.04
CA MET A 8 32.09 16.53 -13.56
C MET A 8 32.21 17.96 -13.00
N MET A 9 31.60 18.93 -13.69
CA MET A 9 31.54 20.32 -13.24
C MET A 9 30.73 20.45 -11.94
N ALA A 10 29.51 19.91 -11.90
CA ALA A 10 28.65 19.96 -10.72
C ALA A 10 29.35 19.34 -9.49
N MET A 11 29.93 18.15 -9.63
CA MET A 11 30.62 17.48 -8.53
C MET A 11 31.88 18.24 -8.08
N ARG A 12 32.60 18.89 -9.01
CA ARG A 12 33.75 19.75 -8.69
C ARG A 12 33.32 20.95 -7.85
N TYR A 13 32.21 21.61 -8.17
CA TYR A 13 31.70 22.74 -7.39
C TYR A 13 31.12 22.30 -6.03
N LEU A 14 30.43 21.15 -5.97
CA LEU A 14 29.98 20.57 -4.69
C LEU A 14 31.16 20.18 -3.78
N ARG A 15 32.28 19.73 -4.36
CA ARG A 15 33.48 19.27 -3.64
C ARG A 15 34.52 20.38 -3.40
N ALA A 16 34.46 21.51 -4.11
CA ALA A 16 35.43 22.61 -3.99
C ALA A 16 35.24 23.41 -2.70
N ARG A 17 35.64 22.82 -1.57
CA ARG A 17 35.70 23.45 -0.25
C ARG A 17 37.12 23.63 0.22
N ARG A 18 37.94 24.27 -0.61
CA ARG A 18 39.29 24.67 -0.24
C ARG A 18 39.25 26.11 0.24
N GLN A 19 39.01 26.30 1.55
CA GLN A 19 39.75 27.24 2.43
C GLN A 19 39.05 27.62 3.74
N GLU A 20 37.78 27.24 3.96
CA GLU A 20 37.07 27.55 5.23
C GLU A 20 36.46 26.29 5.85
N GLY A 21 37.22 25.63 6.74
CA GLY A 21 36.78 24.38 7.41
C GLY A 21 35.44 24.52 8.15
N PHE A 22 35.15 25.70 8.70
CA PHE A 22 33.90 25.98 9.43
C PHE A 22 32.66 25.95 8.53
N ILE A 23 32.74 26.55 7.34
CA ILE A 23 31.69 26.48 6.32
C ILE A 23 31.48 25.01 5.88
N SER A 24 32.57 24.24 5.82
CA SER A 24 32.50 22.83 5.45
C SER A 24 31.64 22.00 6.39
N VAL A 25 31.82 22.18 7.70
CA VAL A 25 31.07 21.45 8.72
C VAL A 25 29.58 21.78 8.66
N ILE A 26 29.22 23.06 8.55
CA ILE A 26 27.82 23.51 8.56
C ILE A 26 27.01 22.90 7.40
N ALA A 27 27.52 22.88 6.17
CA ALA A 27 26.72 22.31 5.09
C ALA A 27 26.60 20.79 5.13
N TRP A 28 27.55 20.08 5.75
CA TRP A 28 27.37 18.64 6.00
C TRP A 28 26.24 18.40 7.00
N PHE A 29 26.18 19.17 8.09
CA PHE A 29 25.07 19.11 9.03
C PHE A 29 23.73 19.50 8.39
N SER A 30 23.71 20.54 7.54
CA SER A 30 22.51 20.94 6.81
C SER A 30 22.03 19.86 5.84
N LEU A 31 22.94 19.25 5.08
CA LEU A 31 22.63 18.16 4.17
C LEU A 31 22.03 16.96 4.92
N LEU A 32 22.67 16.55 6.02
CA LEU A 32 22.18 15.47 6.87
C LEU A 32 20.81 15.80 7.49
N GLY A 33 20.61 17.03 7.97
CA GLY A 33 19.34 17.47 8.54
C GLY A 33 18.20 17.41 7.52
N ILE A 34 18.42 17.92 6.30
CA ILE A 34 17.42 17.86 5.23
C ILE A 34 17.15 16.41 4.82
N ALA A 35 18.20 15.61 4.65
CA ALA A 35 18.05 14.20 4.29
C ALA A 35 17.23 13.43 5.32
N LEU A 36 17.51 13.61 6.61
CA LEU A 36 16.75 12.97 7.69
C LEU A 36 15.31 13.48 7.77
N GLY A 37 15.09 14.79 7.60
CA GLY A 37 13.75 15.38 7.61
C GLY A 37 12.87 14.84 6.47
N VAL A 38 13.40 14.86 5.25
CA VAL A 38 12.71 14.33 4.07
C VAL A 38 12.49 12.82 4.20
N ALA A 39 13.49 12.06 4.65
CA ALA A 39 13.37 10.62 4.86
C ALA A 39 12.26 10.29 5.86
N THR A 40 12.17 11.03 6.97
CA THR A 40 11.10 10.84 7.97
C THR A 40 9.72 11.07 7.37
N LEU A 41 9.54 12.14 6.60
CA LEU A 41 8.27 12.42 5.92
C LEU A 41 7.89 11.32 4.92
N ILE A 42 8.85 10.84 4.13
CA ILE A 42 8.63 9.74 3.19
C ILE A 42 8.19 8.47 3.94
N ILE A 43 8.87 8.11 5.02
CA ILE A 43 8.55 6.92 5.82
C ILE A 43 7.12 7.00 6.39
N VAL A 44 6.77 8.12 7.03
CA VAL A 44 5.43 8.29 7.61
C VAL A 44 4.36 8.17 6.53
N MET A 45 4.53 8.85 5.40
CA MET A 45 3.59 8.76 4.28
C MET A 45 3.47 7.32 3.76
N SER A 46 4.59 6.62 3.61
CA SER A 46 4.61 5.22 3.16
C SER A 46 3.83 4.30 4.10
N VAL A 47 4.03 4.45 5.41
CA VAL A 47 3.33 3.64 6.42
C VAL A 47 1.83 3.94 6.40
N MET A 48 1.46 5.22 6.39
CA MET A 48 0.04 5.62 6.40
C MET A 48 -0.71 5.17 5.15
N ASN A 49 -0.06 5.23 3.98
CA ASN A 49 -0.65 4.78 2.73
C ASN A 49 -0.85 3.26 2.71
N GLY A 50 0.18 2.48 3.07
CA GLY A 50 0.06 1.02 3.14
C GLY A 50 -0.96 0.56 4.18
N PHE A 51 -0.99 1.21 5.34
CA PHE A 51 -1.97 0.89 6.38
C PHE A 51 -3.41 1.21 5.94
N ARG A 52 -3.62 2.31 5.20
CA ARG A 52 -4.94 2.65 4.63
C ARG A 52 -5.42 1.55 3.68
N GLU A 53 -4.54 1.08 2.80
CA GLU A 53 -4.86 0.01 1.86
C GLU A 53 -5.26 -1.28 2.59
N GLU A 54 -4.44 -1.73 3.55
CA GLU A 54 -4.72 -2.92 4.36
C GLU A 54 -6.04 -2.80 5.15
N LEU A 55 -6.33 -1.62 5.72
CA LEU A 55 -7.59 -1.41 6.44
C LEU A 55 -8.79 -1.46 5.50
N LEU A 56 -8.71 -0.79 4.35
CA LEU A 56 -9.79 -0.81 3.36
C LEU A 56 -10.01 -2.23 2.83
N ASP A 57 -8.94 -2.97 2.57
CA ASP A 57 -9.02 -4.35 2.13
C ASP A 57 -9.64 -5.26 3.18
N ARG A 58 -9.29 -5.11 4.46
CA ARG A 58 -9.93 -5.91 5.54
C ARG A 58 -11.41 -5.56 5.75
N ILE A 59 -11.78 -4.29 5.64
CA ILE A 59 -13.17 -3.85 5.83
C ILE A 59 -14.04 -4.30 4.65
N LEU A 60 -13.54 -4.17 3.42
CA LEU A 60 -14.29 -4.46 2.21
C LEU A 60 -14.16 -5.91 1.74
N GLY A 61 -13.01 -6.54 1.95
CA GLY A 61 -12.69 -7.89 1.48
C GLY A 61 -13.41 -9.03 2.20
N ILE A 62 -13.97 -8.77 3.39
CA ILE A 62 -14.76 -9.77 4.14
C ILE A 62 -16.21 -9.83 3.65
N ASN A 63 -16.68 -8.81 2.92
CA ASN A 63 -18.04 -8.79 2.40
C ASN A 63 -18.03 -9.32 0.96
N GLY A 64 -18.66 -10.47 0.75
CA GLY A 64 -18.98 -10.92 -0.61
C GLY A 64 -19.74 -9.81 -1.34
N HIS A 65 -19.30 -9.47 -2.55
CA HIS A 65 -19.93 -8.41 -3.35
C HIS A 65 -21.43 -8.67 -3.61
N LEU A 66 -21.84 -9.94 -3.56
CA LEU A 66 -23.21 -10.41 -3.66
C LEU A 66 -23.45 -11.54 -2.65
N SER A 67 -24.50 -11.41 -1.85
CA SER A 67 -24.99 -12.47 -0.96
C SER A 67 -26.34 -12.99 -1.48
N ILE A 68 -26.47 -14.30 -1.62
CA ILE A 68 -27.70 -14.95 -2.07
C ILE A 68 -28.34 -15.64 -0.86
N TYR A 69 -29.55 -15.20 -0.51
CA TYR A 69 -30.32 -15.76 0.60
C TYR A 69 -31.52 -16.56 0.09
N GLY A 70 -31.81 -17.68 0.75
CA GLY A 70 -33.07 -18.42 0.58
C GLY A 70 -34.24 -17.61 1.13
N GLN A 71 -35.37 -17.59 0.43
CA GLN A 71 -36.50 -16.70 0.73
C GLN A 71 -37.29 -17.08 1.99
N SER A 72 -37.20 -18.33 2.45
CA SER A 72 -37.87 -18.80 3.69
C SER A 72 -37.31 -20.10 4.28
N GLU A 73 -36.47 -20.83 3.54
CA GLU A 73 -35.92 -22.13 3.95
C GLU A 73 -34.41 -22.17 3.72
N GLN A 74 -33.74 -23.07 4.46
CA GLN A 74 -32.36 -23.47 4.23
C GLN A 74 -32.17 -23.76 2.72
N LEU A 75 -31.15 -23.18 2.10
CA LEU A 75 -30.80 -23.49 0.72
C LEU A 75 -30.51 -25.01 0.60
N SER A 76 -31.42 -25.74 -0.05
CA SER A 76 -31.21 -27.14 -0.45
C SER A 76 -30.31 -27.17 -1.69
N ASP A 77 -29.42 -28.16 -1.78
CA ASP A 77 -28.42 -28.29 -2.86
C ASP A 77 -27.48 -27.07 -3.03
N PHE A 78 -26.99 -26.51 -1.92
CA PHE A 78 -26.04 -25.38 -1.94
C PHE A 78 -24.77 -25.65 -2.75
N ASP A 79 -24.27 -26.90 -2.78
CA ASP A 79 -23.08 -27.29 -3.55
C ASP A 79 -23.29 -27.14 -5.08
N ASN A 80 -24.41 -27.65 -5.60
CA ASN A 80 -24.74 -27.56 -7.02
C ASN A 80 -25.02 -26.11 -7.44
N LEU A 81 -25.66 -25.34 -6.56
CA LEU A 81 -25.92 -23.92 -6.80
C LEU A 81 -24.61 -23.12 -6.84
N ALA A 82 -23.69 -23.38 -5.90
CA ALA A 82 -22.38 -22.74 -5.86
C ALA A 82 -21.57 -23.02 -7.14
N ASP A 83 -21.56 -24.26 -7.62
CA ASP A 83 -20.84 -24.63 -8.85
C ASP A 83 -21.43 -23.96 -10.10
N LYS A 84 -22.77 -23.83 -10.19
CA LYS A 84 -23.42 -23.06 -11.26
C LYS A 84 -23.04 -21.59 -11.23
N ILE A 85 -22.98 -21.00 -10.02
CA ILE A 85 -22.63 -19.58 -9.85
C ILE A 85 -21.15 -19.34 -10.20
N ARG A 86 -20.24 -20.23 -9.81
CA ARG A 86 -18.82 -20.18 -10.21
C ARG A 86 -18.62 -20.21 -11.73
N GLY A 87 -19.53 -20.86 -12.46
CA GLY A 87 -19.49 -20.93 -13.92
C GLY A 87 -19.92 -19.67 -14.66
N LEU A 88 -20.48 -18.66 -13.96
CA LEU A 88 -20.93 -17.42 -14.59
C LEU A 88 -19.77 -16.45 -14.86
N GLN A 89 -19.81 -15.76 -16.00
CA GLN A 89 -18.80 -14.74 -16.32
C GLN A 89 -18.88 -13.58 -15.32
N GLY A 90 -17.73 -13.27 -14.70
CA GLY A 90 -17.61 -12.19 -13.71
C GLY A 90 -17.64 -12.65 -12.26
N VAL A 91 -17.87 -13.94 -11.99
CA VAL A 91 -17.75 -14.51 -10.63
C VAL A 91 -16.30 -14.96 -10.39
N THR A 92 -15.62 -14.34 -9.43
CA THR A 92 -14.25 -14.70 -9.03
C THR A 92 -14.21 -15.88 -8.07
N ASP A 93 -15.11 -15.90 -7.10
CA ASP A 93 -15.30 -17.02 -6.16
C ASP A 93 -16.75 -17.07 -5.68
N ALA A 94 -17.22 -18.28 -5.36
CA ALA A 94 -18.49 -18.48 -4.67
C ALA A 94 -18.29 -19.53 -3.58
N SER A 95 -18.61 -19.15 -2.35
CA SER A 95 -18.44 -19.99 -1.17
C SER A 95 -19.74 -20.00 -0.35
N PRO A 96 -20.27 -21.17 0.02
CA PRO A 96 -21.48 -21.25 0.85
C PRO A 96 -21.18 -20.77 2.28
N ILE A 97 -22.11 -19.99 2.85
CA ILE A 97 -22.02 -19.48 4.22
C ILE A 97 -23.21 -19.97 5.05
N ILE A 98 -22.94 -20.37 6.29
CA ILE A 98 -23.97 -20.75 7.27
C ILE A 98 -23.91 -19.71 8.40
N GLU A 99 -24.99 -18.93 8.54
CA GLU A 99 -25.16 -17.98 9.63
C GLU A 99 -26.05 -18.61 10.71
N GLY A 100 -25.56 -18.71 11.94
CA GLY A 100 -26.30 -19.24 13.07
C GLY A 100 -26.03 -18.40 14.32
N GLN A 101 -27.07 -18.12 15.11
CA GLN A 101 -26.93 -17.38 16.36
C GLN A 101 -26.26 -18.28 17.41
N VAL A 102 -25.10 -17.86 17.92
CA VAL A 102 -24.27 -18.67 18.84
C VAL A 102 -24.58 -18.42 20.32
N MET A 103 -25.49 -17.49 20.65
CA MET A 103 -25.88 -17.19 22.04
C MET A 103 -27.41 -17.19 22.23
N VAL A 104 -27.86 -17.99 23.20
CA VAL A 104 -29.20 -17.93 23.82
C VAL A 104 -29.04 -17.36 25.21
#